data_AF-A0A3D5LEF5-F1
#
_entry.id   AF-A0A3D5LEF5-F1
#
_cell.length_a   1.000
_cell.length_b   1.000
_cell.length_c   1.000
_cell.angle_alpha   90.00
_cell.angle_beta   90.00
_cell.angle_gamma   90.00
#
_symmetry.space_group_name_H-M   'P 1'
#
loop_
_entity.id
_entity.type
_entity.pdbx_description
1 polymer ?
#
loop_
_entity_poly.entity_id
_entity_poly.type
_entity_poly.pdbx_seq_one_letter_code
_entity_poly.pdbx_strand_id
1 'polypeptide(L)' 'METKLERIAEISANSPRPEFTSLYHLINKEMLLQCHKELDGNKAVGVDEITKKE' A
#
# COMPACT_ATOMS: atom_id res chain seq x y z
N MET A 1 -15.90 16.06 2.50
CA MET A 1 -16.05 14.78 3.24
C MET A 1 -14.66 14.18 3.28
N GLU A 2 -14.06 14.09 4.46
CA GLU A 2 -12.70 13.56 4.63
C GLU A 2 -12.73 12.04 4.47
N THR A 3 -11.86 11.48 3.63
CA THR A 3 -11.76 10.04 3.38
C THR A 3 -10.86 9.37 4.42
N LYS A 4 -11.05 8.06 4.62
CA LYS A 4 -10.21 7.28 5.55
C LYS A 4 -8.71 7.28 5.15
N LEU A 5 -8.41 7.42 3.86
CA LEU A 5 -7.05 7.47 3.33
C LEU A 5 -6.38 8.83 3.58
N GLU A 6 -7.10 9.93 3.39
CA GLU A 6 -6.60 11.29 3.70
C GLU A 6 -6.22 11.40 5.18
N ARG A 7 -7.03 10.80 6.07
CA ARG A 7 -6.74 10.77 7.49
C ARG A 7 -5.48 9.96 7.84
N ILE A 8 -5.24 8.85 7.15
CA ILE A 8 -4.01 8.05 7.33
C ILE A 8 -2.78 8.82 6.84
N ALA A 9 -2.90 9.52 5.71
CA ALA A 9 -1.81 10.33 5.18
C ALA A 9 -1.43 11.46 6.14
N GLU A 10 -2.43 12.15 6.71
CA GLU A 10 -2.22 13.19 7.73
C GLU A 10 -1.50 12.65 8.97
N ILE A 11 -1.95 11.52 9.53
CA ILE A 11 -1.32 10.89 10.70
C ILE A 11 0.11 10.47 10.39
N SER A 12 0.35 9.91 9.20
CA SER A 12 1.68 9.46 8.77
C SER A 12 2.65 10.61 8.52
N ALA A 13 2.16 11.78 8.10
CA ALA A 13 2.99 12.97 7.92
C ALA A 13 3.43 13.59 9.25
N ASN A 14 2.59 13.50 10.29
CA ASN A 14 2.81 14.16 11.57
C ASN A 14 3.39 13.25 12.67
N SER A 15 3.34 11.92 12.49
CA SER A 15 3.86 10.95 13.44
C SER A 15 4.97 10.11 12.79
N PRO A 16 6.18 10.04 13.38
CA PRO A 16 7.29 9.29 12.78
C PRO A 16 7.07 7.77 12.68
N ARG A 17 6.21 7.21 13.55
CA ARG A 17 5.90 5.77 13.62
C ARG A 17 4.48 5.55 14.14
N PRO A 18 3.44 5.87 13.35
CA PRO A 18 2.08 5.65 13.76
C PRO A 18 1.74 4.17 13.71
N GLU A 19 1.08 3.67 14.75
CA GLU A 19 0.52 2.33 14.75
C GLU A 19 -0.94 2.38 14.28
N PHE A 20 -1.22 1.74 13.15
CA PHE A 20 -2.58 1.60 12.64
C PHE A 20 -3.11 0.20 12.95
N THR A 21 -4.05 0.11 13.89
CA THR A 21 -4.59 -1.18 14.37
C THR A 21 -5.70 -1.76 13.49
N SER A 22 -6.19 -1.01 12.49
CA SER A 22 -7.40 -1.40 11.73
C SER A 22 -7.38 -1.03 10.23
N LEU A 23 -6.22 -1.15 9.58
CA LEU A 23 -6.10 -0.93 8.12
C LEU A 23 -6.84 -1.96 7.26
N TYR A 24 -7.20 -3.11 7.83
CA TYR A 24 -7.79 -4.23 7.10
C TYR A 24 -8.98 -3.84 6.21
N HIS A 25 -9.86 -2.95 6.69
CA HIS A 25 -11.04 -2.50 5.93
C HIS A 25 -10.73 -1.64 4.70
N LEU A 26 -9.50 -1.13 4.61
CA LEU A 26 -9.03 -0.30 3.50
C LEU A 26 -8.27 -1.12 2.46
N ILE A 27 -7.91 -2.36 2.80
CA ILE A 27 -7.21 -3.27 1.92
C ILE A 27 -8.26 -4.07 1.16
N ASN A 28 -8.27 -3.94 -0.16
CA ASN A 28 -9.08 -4.77 -1.05
C ASN A 28 -8.25 -5.23 -2.26
N LYS A 29 -8.81 -6.18 -3.02
CA LYS A 29 -8.11 -6.81 -4.14
C LYS A 29 -7.75 -5.79 -5.22
N GLU A 30 -8.65 -4.88 -5.52
CA GLU A 30 -8.49 -3.85 -6.56
C GLU A 30 -7.33 -2.91 -6.24
N MET A 31 -7.28 -2.42 -4.99
CA MET A 31 -6.20 -1.56 -4.49
C MET A 31 -4.85 -2.29 -4.55
N LEU A 32 -4.79 -3.54 -4.06
CA LEU A 32 -3.56 -4.34 -4.10
C LEU A 32 -3.08 -4.58 -5.54
N LEU A 33 -4.00 -4.83 -6.47
CA LEU A 33 -3.67 -5.01 -7.89
C LEU A 33 -3.17 -3.71 -8.52
N GLN A 34 -3.74 -2.56 -8.15
CA GLN A 34 -3.29 -1.26 -8.61
C GLN A 34 -1.89 -0.95 -8.08
N CYS A 35 -1.63 -1.13 -6.77
CA CYS A 35 -0.29 -1.00 -6.21
C CYS A 35 0.68 -1.96 -6.90
N HIS A 36 0.27 -3.20 -7.17
CA HIS A 36 1.08 -4.14 -7.93
C HIS A 36 1.46 -3.57 -9.29
N LYS A 37 0.54 -2.99 -10.06
CA LYS A 37 0.84 -2.39 -11.38
C LYS A 37 1.76 -1.17 -11.28
N GLU A 38 1.52 -0.28 -10.34
CA GLU A 38 2.27 0.98 -10.15
C GLU A 38 3.69 0.79 -9.61
N LEU A 39 3.99 -0.34 -8.98
CA LEU A 39 5.36 -0.65 -8.52
C LEU A 39 6.35 -0.65 -9.70
N ASP A 40 7.53 -0.05 -9.53
CA ASP A 40 8.57 -0.10 -10.56
C ASP A 40 8.99 -1.55 -10.87
N GLY A 41 9.20 -1.88 -12.14
CA GLY A 41 9.60 -3.21 -12.62
C GLY A 41 10.99 -3.64 -12.15
N ASN A 42 11.79 -2.70 -11.67
CA ASN A 42 13.12 -2.95 -11.09
C ASN A 42 13.12 -3.33 -9.60
N LYS A 43 11.95 -3.60 -8.99
CA LYS A 43 11.87 -4.01 -7.59
C LYS A 43 12.33 -5.46 -7.37
N ALA A 44 12.84 -5.71 -6.16
CA ALA A 44 13.21 -7.04 -5.69
C ALA A 44 12.02 -8.01 -5.84
N VAL A 45 12.33 -9.22 -6.30
CA VAL A 45 11.35 -10.29 -6.40
C VAL A 45 10.80 -10.65 -5.02
N GLY A 46 9.51 -10.99 -4.97
CA GLY A 46 8.90 -11.55 -3.78
C GLY A 46 9.48 -12.94 -3.45
N VAL A 47 9.01 -13.53 -2.34
CA VAL A 47 9.42 -14.88 -1.92
C VAL A 47 9.13 -15.96 -2.96
N ASP A 48 8.12 -15.72 -3.81
CA ASP A 48 7.72 -16.64 -4.88
C ASP A 48 8.53 -16.45 -6.18
N GLU A 49 9.52 -15.54 -6.18
CA GLU A 49 10.38 -15.20 -7.33
C GLU A 49 9.66 -14.74 -8.60
N ILE A 50 8.35 -14.47 -8.53
CA ILE A 50 7.56 -13.98 -9.66
C ILE A 50 7.98 -12.55 -10.00
N THR A 51 8.56 -12.39 -11.19
CA THR A 51 8.89 -11.07 -11.75
C THR A 51 7.73 -10.53 -12.58
N LYS A 52 7.74 -9.23 -12.86
CA LYS A 52 6.82 -8.59 -13.82
C LYS A 52 7.19 -8.80 -15.29
N LYS A 53 8.27 -9.52 -15.58
CA LYS A 53 8.61 -9.88 -16.96
C LYS A 53 7.66 -11.01 -17.35
N GLU A 54 6.83 -10.76 -18.35
CA GLU A 54 6.19 -11.83 -19.15
C GLU A 54 7.26 -12.69 -19.81
#